data_AF-F2Z4A5-F1
#
_entry.id   AF-F2Z4A5-F1
#
_cell.length_a   1.000
_cell.length_b   1.000
_cell.length_c   1.000
_cell.angle_alpha   90.00
_cell.angle_beta   90.00
_cell.angle_gamma   90.00
#
_symmetry.space_group_name_H-M   'P 1'
#
loop_
_entity.id
_entity.type
_entity.pdbx_description
1 polymer ?
#
loop_
_entity_poly.entity_id
_entity_poly.type
_entity_poly.pdbx_seq_one_letter_code
_entity_poly.pdbx_strand_id
1 'polypeptide(L)'
;MVRSQTEPGSSPGIPSGVSRQGSTMDGTTAEARPSTNPLQQHPAQLPPQPRKKRPEDFKFGKILGEGSFSTVVLARELATSREYAIKILEKRHIIKENKVPYVTRERDVMSRLDHPFFVKLYFTFQDD
;
A
#
# COMPACT_ATOMS: atom_id res chain seq x y z
N MET A 1 -2.54 0.15 32.51
CA MET A 1 -1.49 0.13 33.55
C MET A 1 -0.21 -0.22 32.80
N VAL A 2 0.70 0.67 32.40
CA VAL A 2 1.29 1.87 33.00
C VAL A 2 1.73 2.81 31.85
N ARG A 3 1.60 4.13 32.07
CA ARG A 3 2.23 5.22 31.30
C ARG A 3 3.59 5.54 31.91
N SER A 4 4.58 5.93 31.10
CA SER A 4 5.68 6.81 31.54
C SER A 4 6.20 7.67 30.37
N GLN A 5 6.18 9.00 30.57
CA GLN A 5 6.87 10.03 29.78
C GLN A 5 8.40 9.94 30.04
N THR A 6 9.33 10.63 29.37
CA THR A 6 9.62 12.08 29.46
C THR A 6 10.80 12.43 28.53
N GLU A 7 10.80 13.61 27.91
CA GLU A 7 11.96 14.25 27.23
C GLU A 7 12.95 14.88 28.24
N PRO A 8 14.14 15.34 27.79
CA PRO A 8 14.30 16.80 27.58
C PRO A 8 15.20 17.19 26.39
N GLY A 9 14.93 18.37 25.81
CA GLY A 9 15.68 18.97 24.70
C GLY A 9 16.95 19.74 25.10
N SER A 10 17.61 20.34 24.10
CA SER A 10 18.35 21.60 24.20
C SER A 10 18.86 22.05 22.82
N SER A 11 18.63 23.32 22.47
CA SER A 11 19.27 24.02 21.35
C SER A 11 20.34 24.97 21.89
N PRO A 12 21.40 25.25 21.11
CA PRO A 12 21.94 26.61 21.14
C PRO A 12 22.26 27.16 19.73
N GLY A 13 21.89 28.42 19.52
CA GLY A 13 22.42 29.26 18.43
C GLY A 13 23.55 30.16 18.93
N ILE A 14 24.44 30.59 18.03
CA ILE A 14 25.38 31.70 18.23
C ILE A 14 25.53 32.49 16.91
N PRO A 15 25.68 33.84 16.93
CA PRO A 15 25.60 34.75 15.77
C PRO A 15 26.96 35.34 15.33
N SER A 16 27.01 36.06 14.19
CA SER A 16 27.95 37.16 13.78
C SER A 16 27.63 37.52 12.30
N GLY A 17 27.16 38.71 11.90
CA GLY A 17 27.88 40.02 11.78
C GLY A 17 28.73 40.05 10.47
N VAL A 18 28.75 41.03 9.55
CA VAL A 18 28.41 42.46 9.48
C VAL A 18 28.47 42.95 8.00
N SER A 19 27.59 43.91 7.64
CA SER A 19 27.63 45.01 6.61
C SER A 19 28.16 44.84 5.17
N ARG A 20 27.43 45.42 4.20
CA ARG A 20 27.65 46.79 3.66
C ARG A 20 26.63 47.23 2.56
N GLN A 21 26.12 48.45 2.79
CA GLN A 21 25.45 49.50 1.98
C GLN A 21 25.21 49.37 0.45
N GLY A 22 24.12 50.01 0.00
CA GLY A 22 23.99 50.60 -1.34
C GLY A 22 22.57 51.08 -1.68
N SER A 23 22.34 52.40 -1.67
CA SER A 23 21.07 53.12 -1.88
C SER A 23 20.70 53.34 -3.36
N THR A 24 19.40 53.51 -3.68
CA THR A 24 18.80 54.68 -4.40
C THR A 24 17.32 54.42 -4.77
N MET A 25 16.52 55.49 -4.71
CA MET A 25 15.06 55.55 -4.95
C MET A 25 14.76 56.12 -6.35
N ASP A 26 13.61 55.74 -6.93
CA ASP A 26 12.53 56.58 -7.49
C ASP A 26 11.89 56.01 -8.75
N GLY A 27 10.55 56.18 -8.87
CA GLY A 27 9.87 56.19 -10.18
C GLY A 27 8.54 55.44 -10.29
N THR A 28 7.47 56.09 -9.83
CA THR A 28 6.04 55.99 -10.20
C THR A 28 5.66 55.34 -11.55
N THR A 29 4.76 54.35 -11.56
CA THR A 29 3.53 54.36 -12.40
C THR A 29 2.51 53.32 -11.92
N ALA A 30 1.24 53.75 -11.85
CA ALA A 30 0.09 52.95 -11.46
C ALA A 30 -0.40 52.05 -12.60
N GLU A 31 -0.87 50.84 -12.28
CA GLU A 31 -2.18 50.36 -12.77
C GLU A 31 -2.62 49.10 -12.04
N ALA A 32 -3.88 49.11 -11.61
CA ALA A 32 -4.59 48.00 -11.02
C ALA A 32 -5.40 47.27 -12.10
N ARG A 33 -5.34 45.93 -12.15
CA ARG A 33 -6.53 45.06 -12.10
C ARG A 33 -6.17 43.57 -12.05
N PRO A 34 -6.95 42.76 -11.30
CA PRO A 34 -6.73 41.34 -11.12
C PRO A 34 -7.45 40.56 -12.22
N SER A 35 -6.73 39.70 -12.94
CA SER A 35 -7.35 38.68 -13.79
C SER A 35 -7.40 37.37 -13.02
N THR A 36 -8.49 37.19 -12.26
CA THR A 36 -8.89 35.91 -11.68
C THR A 36 -9.33 34.99 -12.82
N ASN A 37 -8.48 34.05 -13.23
CA ASN A 37 -8.95 32.85 -13.91
C ASN A 37 -9.49 31.90 -12.84
N PRO A 38 -10.80 31.61 -12.77
CA PRO A 38 -11.27 30.49 -11.98
C PRO A 38 -10.80 29.23 -12.69
N LEU A 39 -9.73 28.62 -12.18
CA LEU A 39 -9.36 27.26 -12.51
C LEU A 39 -10.57 26.38 -12.18
N GLN A 40 -11.21 25.91 -13.25
CA GLN A 40 -12.24 24.88 -13.29
C GLN A 40 -11.85 23.78 -12.30
N GLN A 41 -12.53 23.74 -11.14
CA GLN A 41 -12.37 22.66 -10.18
C GLN A 41 -13.03 21.41 -10.77
N HIS A 42 -12.27 20.66 -11.56
CA HIS A 42 -12.58 19.26 -11.75
C HIS A 42 -12.44 18.59 -10.37
N PRO A 43 -13.44 17.86 -9.87
CA PRO A 43 -13.23 17.05 -8.69
C PRO A 43 -12.07 16.11 -9.01
N ALA A 44 -10.99 16.22 -8.25
CA ALA A 44 -9.87 15.31 -8.33
C ALA A 44 -10.42 13.91 -8.05
N GLN A 45 -10.66 13.14 -9.12
CA GLN A 45 -11.06 11.75 -9.01
C GLN A 45 -9.88 11.02 -8.38
N LEU A 46 -10.03 10.69 -7.09
CA LEU A 46 -9.09 9.82 -6.38
C LEU A 46 -8.87 8.56 -7.24
N PRO A 47 -7.62 8.10 -7.41
CA PRO A 47 -7.36 6.89 -8.18
C PRO A 47 -8.19 5.74 -7.59
N PRO A 48 -8.78 4.87 -8.44
CA PRO A 48 -9.62 3.79 -7.98
C PRO A 48 -8.83 2.90 -7.02
N GLN A 49 -9.31 2.82 -5.77
CA GLN A 49 -8.72 1.97 -4.75
C GLN A 49 -8.79 0.50 -5.22
N PRO A 50 -7.70 -0.28 -5.11
CA PRO A 50 -7.71 -1.67 -5.54
C PRO A 50 -8.71 -2.48 -4.70
N ARG A 51 -9.79 -2.93 -5.34
CA ARG A 51 -10.80 -3.78 -4.71
C ARG A 51 -10.20 -5.12 -4.26
N LYS A 52 -10.63 -5.62 -3.09
CA LYS A 52 -10.26 -6.95 -2.62
C LYS A 52 -10.76 -8.00 -3.63
N LYS A 53 -9.88 -8.92 -4.02
CA LYS A 53 -10.19 -9.98 -4.98
C LYS A 53 -11.16 -11.00 -4.39
N ARG A 54 -11.97 -11.62 -5.23
CA ARG A 54 -12.95 -12.67 -4.93
C ARG A 54 -12.77 -13.86 -5.87
N PRO A 55 -13.28 -15.06 -5.54
CA PRO A 55 -13.20 -16.22 -6.45
C PRO A 55 -13.74 -15.94 -7.86
N GLU A 56 -14.83 -15.16 -7.96
CA GLU A 56 -15.47 -14.75 -9.22
C GLU A 56 -14.58 -13.90 -10.15
N ASP A 57 -13.49 -13.32 -9.63
CA ASP A 57 -12.53 -12.56 -10.44
C ASP A 57 -11.58 -13.44 -11.25
N PHE A 58 -11.66 -14.76 -11.08
CA PHE A 58 -10.72 -15.71 -11.65
C PHE A 58 -11.43 -16.80 -12.44
N LYS A 59 -10.84 -17.15 -13.58
CA LYS A 59 -11.13 -18.39 -14.28
C LYS A 59 -10.19 -19.46 -13.76
N PHE A 60 -10.72 -20.42 -13.00
CA PHE A 60 -9.98 -21.58 -12.52
C PHE A 60 -9.72 -22.57 -13.67
N GLY A 61 -8.51 -23.13 -13.69
CA GLY A 61 -8.02 -24.08 -14.67
C GLY A 61 -7.61 -25.39 -14.02
N LYS A 62 -6.50 -25.97 -14.50
CA LYS A 62 -6.00 -27.26 -14.03
C LYS A 62 -5.46 -27.21 -12.59
N ILE A 63 -5.53 -28.32 -11.89
CA ILE A 63 -4.84 -28.55 -10.62
C ILE A 63 -3.33 -28.61 -10.89
N LEU A 64 -2.56 -27.90 -10.08
CA LEU A 64 -1.10 -27.89 -10.07
C LEU A 64 -0.52 -28.79 -8.98
N GLY A 65 -1.25 -29.00 -7.90
CA GLY A 65 -0.86 -29.90 -6.83
C GLY A 65 -1.91 -30.04 -5.74
N GLU A 66 -1.85 -31.15 -5.03
CA GLU A 66 -2.74 -31.49 -3.92
C GLU A 66 -1.91 -31.75 -2.67
N GLY A 67 -2.34 -31.20 -1.55
CA GLY A 67 -1.77 -31.44 -0.23
C GLY A 67 -2.87 -31.82 0.75
N SER A 68 -2.48 -32.17 1.98
CA SER A 68 -3.41 -32.69 2.99
C SER A 68 -4.58 -31.76 3.31
N PHE A 69 -4.38 -30.45 3.24
CA PHE A 69 -5.38 -29.43 3.60
C PHE A 69 -5.57 -28.34 2.54
N SER A 70 -4.96 -28.53 1.35
CA SER A 70 -4.98 -27.51 0.32
C SER A 70 -4.86 -28.08 -1.07
N THR A 71 -5.50 -27.41 -2.02
CA THR A 71 -5.34 -27.68 -3.45
C THR A 71 -4.80 -26.43 -4.13
N VAL A 72 -3.77 -26.59 -4.96
CA VAL A 72 -3.20 -25.50 -5.75
C VAL A 72 -3.74 -25.61 -7.18
N VAL A 73 -4.35 -24.54 -7.67
CA VAL A 73 -4.99 -24.49 -8.98
C VAL A 73 -4.39 -23.37 -9.82
N LEU A 74 -4.17 -23.61 -11.11
CA LEU A 74 -3.87 -22.55 -12.05
C LEU A 74 -5.13 -21.69 -12.23
N ALA A 75 -5.01 -20.38 -12.08
CA ALA A 75 -6.13 -19.47 -12.27
C ALA A 75 -5.70 -18.25 -13.07
N ARG A 76 -6.59 -17.76 -13.93
CA ARG A 76 -6.38 -16.53 -14.71
C ARG A 76 -7.30 -15.45 -14.19
N GLU A 77 -6.73 -14.33 -13.77
CA GLU A 77 -7.50 -13.15 -13.39
C GLU A 77 -8.20 -12.56 -14.62
N LEU A 78 -9.52 -12.36 -14.54
CA LEU A 78 -10.33 -11.90 -15.67
C LEU A 78 -9.99 -10.46 -16.09
N ALA A 79 -9.71 -9.58 -15.10
CA ALA A 79 -9.47 -8.16 -15.36
C ALA A 79 -8.09 -7.87 -15.98
N THR A 80 -7.05 -8.62 -15.59
CA THR A 80 -5.67 -8.35 -15.99
C THR A 80 -5.09 -9.42 -16.92
N SER A 81 -5.80 -10.53 -17.11
CA SER A 81 -5.32 -11.74 -17.80
C SER A 81 -4.05 -12.36 -17.21
N ARG A 82 -3.62 -11.93 -16.00
CA ARG A 82 -2.48 -12.52 -15.31
C ARG A 82 -2.82 -13.90 -14.76
N GLU A 83 -1.85 -14.79 -14.82
CA GLU A 83 -1.96 -16.15 -14.30
C GLU A 83 -1.35 -16.25 -12.90
N TYR A 84 -2.00 -17.03 -12.05
CA TYR A 84 -1.63 -17.26 -10.66
C TYR A 84 -1.76 -18.74 -10.33
N ALA A 85 -0.93 -19.20 -9.40
CA ALA A 85 -1.19 -20.43 -8.66
C ALA A 85 -1.97 -20.07 -7.40
N ILE A 86 -3.26 -20.41 -7.34
CA ILE A 86 -4.10 -20.15 -6.17
C ILE A 86 -4.10 -21.38 -5.28
N LYS A 87 -3.56 -21.24 -4.07
CA LYS A 87 -3.66 -22.24 -3.00
C LYS A 87 -4.98 -22.06 -2.25
N ILE A 88 -5.89 -23.01 -2.40
CA ILE A 88 -7.20 -23.03 -1.76
C ILE A 88 -7.10 -23.90 -0.50
N LEU A 89 -7.58 -23.41 0.63
CA LEU A 89 -7.56 -24.13 1.91
C LEU A 89 -8.98 -24.33 2.43
N GLU A 90 -9.33 -25.56 2.85
CA GLU A 90 -10.65 -25.84 3.42
C GLU A 90 -10.69 -25.44 4.90
N LYS A 91 -11.37 -24.33 5.22
CA LYS A 91 -11.41 -23.78 6.60
C LYS A 91 -11.85 -24.80 7.65
N ARG A 92 -12.88 -25.60 7.36
CA ARG A 92 -13.41 -26.61 8.29
C ARG A 92 -12.34 -27.63 8.66
N HIS A 93 -11.61 -28.13 7.67
CA HIS A 93 -10.53 -29.08 7.86
C HIS A 93 -9.35 -28.45 8.62
N ILE A 94 -8.95 -27.23 8.25
CA ILE A 94 -7.89 -26.48 8.95
C ILE A 94 -8.20 -26.29 10.43
N ILE A 95 -9.45 -25.95 10.78
CA ILE A 95 -9.88 -25.75 12.16
C ILE A 95 -9.89 -27.09 12.91
N LYS A 96 -10.51 -28.12 12.32
CA LYS A 96 -10.60 -29.46 12.91
C LYS A 96 -9.23 -30.03 13.29
N GLU A 97 -8.23 -29.83 12.44
CA GLU A 97 -6.88 -30.37 12.61
C GLU A 97 -5.92 -29.40 13.32
N ASN A 98 -6.45 -28.31 13.91
CA ASN A 98 -5.69 -27.27 14.62
C ASN A 98 -4.54 -26.67 13.80
N LYS A 99 -4.75 -26.47 12.48
CA LYS A 99 -3.72 -25.96 11.55
C LYS A 99 -3.72 -24.45 11.35
N VAL A 100 -4.65 -23.73 11.97
CA VAL A 100 -4.77 -22.26 11.88
C VAL A 100 -3.44 -21.52 12.10
N PRO A 101 -2.60 -21.87 13.10
CA PRO A 101 -1.32 -21.19 13.31
C PRO A 101 -0.34 -21.35 12.14
N TYR A 102 -0.38 -22.50 11.46
CA TYR A 102 0.51 -22.78 10.32
C TYR A 102 0.10 -21.98 9.09
N VAL A 103 -1.19 -21.90 8.80
CA VAL A 103 -1.73 -21.06 7.70
C VAL A 103 -1.42 -19.59 7.93
N THR A 104 -1.58 -19.12 9.17
CA THR A 104 -1.27 -17.73 9.54
C THR A 104 0.22 -17.43 9.37
N ARG A 105 1.09 -18.34 9.84
CA ARG A 105 2.54 -18.22 9.67
C ARG A 105 2.96 -18.22 8.20
N GLU A 106 2.37 -19.09 7.38
CA GLU A 106 2.65 -19.16 5.94
C GLU A 106 2.40 -17.80 5.27
N ARG A 107 1.21 -17.22 5.50
CA ARG A 107 0.87 -15.89 5.01
C ARG A 107 1.85 -14.83 5.52
N ASP A 108 2.12 -14.80 6.82
CA ASP A 108 2.93 -13.76 7.44
C ASP A 108 4.38 -13.79 6.95
N VAL A 109 4.97 -14.98 6.79
CA VAL A 109 6.31 -15.16 6.22
C VAL A 109 6.31 -14.72 4.76
N MET A 110 5.41 -15.25 3.93
CA MET A 110 5.39 -14.92 2.50
C MET A 110 5.10 -13.44 2.22
N SER A 111 4.33 -12.77 3.09
CA SER A 111 4.04 -11.33 2.95
C SER A 111 5.27 -10.43 3.13
N ARG A 112 6.34 -10.93 3.76
CA ARG A 112 7.59 -10.22 4.01
C ARG A 112 8.68 -10.55 2.99
N LEU A 113 8.47 -11.56 2.15
CA LEU A 113 9.44 -11.98 1.14
C LEU A 113 9.29 -11.12 -0.11
N ASP A 114 10.33 -10.38 -0.45
CA ASP A 114 10.43 -9.67 -1.73
C ASP A 114 11.80 -9.92 -2.36
N HIS A 115 11.91 -11.06 -3.05
CA HIS A 115 13.16 -11.49 -3.66
C HIS A 115 12.88 -12.43 -4.84
N PRO A 116 13.60 -12.33 -5.97
CA PRO A 116 13.29 -13.06 -7.21
C PRO A 116 13.36 -14.59 -7.10
N PHE A 117 14.08 -15.13 -6.11
CA PHE A 117 14.19 -16.58 -5.90
C PHE A 117 13.15 -17.18 -4.96
N PHE A 118 12.20 -16.39 -4.47
CA PHE A 118 11.09 -16.88 -3.66
C PHE A 118 9.76 -16.69 -4.38
N VAL A 119 8.83 -17.62 -4.14
CA VAL A 119 7.45 -17.47 -4.63
C VAL A 119 6.81 -16.27 -3.94
N LYS A 120 6.26 -15.35 -4.74
CA LYS A 120 5.63 -14.13 -4.25
C LYS A 120 4.16 -14.34 -3.90
N LEU A 121 3.75 -13.90 -2.71
CA LEU A 121 2.35 -13.78 -2.34
C LEU A 121 1.82 -12.42 -2.81
N TYR A 122 0.91 -12.43 -3.79
CA TYR A 122 0.35 -11.19 -4.34
C TYR A 122 -0.85 -10.66 -3.54
N PHE A 123 -1.74 -11.55 -3.12
CA PHE A 123 -2.95 -11.20 -2.38
C PHE A 123 -3.50 -12.43 -1.65
N THR A 124 -4.36 -12.18 -0.66
CA THR A 124 -5.16 -13.21 0.00
C THR A 124 -6.61 -12.76 0.07
N PHE A 125 -7.53 -13.72 -0.02
CA PHE A 125 -8.96 -13.51 0.16
C PHE A 125 -9.58 -14.77 0.76
N GLN A 126 -10.79 -14.62 1.28
CA GLN A 126 -11.60 -15.72 1.80
C GLN A 126 -13.05 -15.45 1.40
N ASP A 127 -13.77 -16.51 1.08
CA ASP A 127 -15.24 -16.58 1.04
C ASP A 127 -15.76 -17.00 2.44
N ASP A 128 -17.05 -17.29 2.59
CA ASP A 128 -17.65 -17.74 3.85
C ASP A 128 -17.48 -19.25 4.07
#